data_AF-A0A6P8YPR0-F1
#
_entry.id   AF-A0A6P8YPR0-F1
#
_cell.length_a   1.000
_cell.length_b   1.000
_cell.length_c   1.000
_cell.angle_alpha   90.00
_cell.angle_beta   90.00
_cell.angle_gamma   90.00
#
_symmetry.space_group_name_H-M   'P 1'
#
loop_
_entity.id
_entity.type
_entity.pdbx_description
1 polymer ?
#
loop_
_entity_poly.entity_id
_entity_poly.type
_entity_poly.pdbx_seq_one_letter_code
_entity_poly.pdbx_strand_id
1 'polypeptide(L)'
;MLVKWALLGLSLGLLRVEAGRGRGSPSTTTPAPPPLPGPVDLTLALDRNASSPEQPFTVTKNASAWGEFGWTSTQTSCSSGQAGTHMQAPYHLNEHGWKVDEVPLERLLVAAVLLDVSAEVAANGSFLLTADHLIAWEKKHGGLPDNSVLLINFGTSAHGGARGASRNPSVTTTATPRTTPLNPGLSQGAAVHLTTLGRVVGVGVDLPALDAVGTPRGRGEPAARALMAENVYALLNLDLSRELPAKGFSLLVLPPKVRGAAVAPVRVVATTRSPSPSRAAAAAVLPSTKMAIGTVLCLYLVQRQS
;
A
#
# COMPACT_ATOMS: atom_id res chain seq x y z
N MET A 1 -47.43 -70.35 -4.23
CA MET A 1 -46.14 -70.37 -3.51
C MET A 1 -45.02 -70.08 -4.51
N LEU A 2 -43.98 -69.39 -4.02
CA LEU A 2 -42.80 -68.84 -4.72
C LEU A 2 -42.95 -67.42 -5.32
N VAL A 3 -42.58 -66.47 -4.45
CA VAL A 3 -42.19 -65.08 -4.70
C VAL A 3 -40.87 -65.07 -5.48
N LYS A 4 -40.77 -64.22 -6.52
CA LYS A 4 -39.48 -63.76 -7.07
C LYS A 4 -39.46 -62.24 -7.08
N TRP A 5 -38.43 -61.70 -6.44
CA TRP A 5 -38.14 -60.30 -6.22
C TRP A 5 -37.64 -59.63 -7.50
N ALA A 6 -38.15 -58.44 -7.83
CA ALA A 6 -37.61 -57.57 -8.86
C ALA A 6 -36.80 -56.45 -8.19
N LEU A 7 -35.49 -56.42 -8.45
CA LEU A 7 -34.58 -55.33 -8.10
C LEU A 7 -34.78 -54.19 -9.10
N LEU A 8 -35.31 -53.04 -8.65
CA LEU A 8 -35.36 -51.81 -9.44
C LEU A 8 -34.09 -51.00 -9.15
N GLY A 9 -33.19 -50.92 -10.13
CA GLY A 9 -32.00 -50.06 -10.07
C GLY A 9 -32.40 -48.59 -10.18
N LEU A 10 -32.04 -47.78 -9.18
CA LEU A 10 -32.11 -46.32 -9.27
C LEU A 10 -30.88 -45.81 -10.02
N SER A 11 -31.06 -45.33 -11.24
CA SER A 11 -30.06 -44.53 -11.96
C SER A 11 -30.05 -43.11 -11.40
N LEU A 12 -28.96 -42.71 -10.73
CA LEU A 12 -28.69 -41.30 -10.40
C LEU A 12 -28.39 -40.54 -11.69
N GLY A 13 -29.36 -39.76 -12.18
CA GLY A 13 -29.12 -38.78 -13.23
C GLY A 13 -28.34 -37.59 -12.67
N LEU A 14 -27.12 -37.35 -13.18
CA LEU A 14 -26.41 -36.09 -12.94
C LEU A 14 -27.18 -34.94 -13.60
N LEU A 15 -27.86 -34.11 -12.81
CA LEU A 15 -28.26 -32.78 -13.26
C LEU A 15 -26.98 -31.92 -13.35
N ARG A 16 -26.55 -31.62 -14.59
CA ARG A 16 -25.62 -30.51 -14.85
C ARG A 16 -26.36 -29.21 -14.54
N VAL A 17 -25.93 -28.51 -13.48
CA VAL A 17 -26.30 -27.11 -13.28
C VAL A 17 -25.47 -26.29 -14.26
N GLU A 18 -26.08 -25.84 -15.34
CA GLU A 18 -25.53 -24.81 -16.21
C GLU A 18 -25.55 -23.48 -15.46
N ALA A 19 -24.35 -22.93 -15.18
CA ALA A 19 -24.21 -21.62 -14.58
C ALA A 19 -24.78 -20.56 -15.53
N GLY A 20 -25.96 -20.04 -15.19
CA GLY A 20 -26.60 -18.95 -15.91
C GLY A 20 -25.70 -17.72 -15.96
N ARG A 21 -25.36 -17.28 -17.18
CA ARG A 21 -24.77 -15.97 -17.44
C ARG A 21 -25.76 -14.88 -17.03
N GLY A 22 -25.63 -14.38 -15.82
CA GLY A 22 -26.31 -13.16 -15.39
C GLY A 22 -25.85 -12.00 -16.27
N ARG A 23 -26.78 -11.40 -17.02
CA ARG A 23 -26.56 -10.14 -17.73
C ARG A 23 -26.48 -9.03 -16.68
N GLY A 24 -25.26 -8.68 -16.26
CA GLY A 24 -25.03 -7.45 -15.53
C GLY A 24 -25.31 -6.25 -16.43
N SER A 25 -25.95 -5.21 -15.87
CA SER A 25 -26.05 -3.88 -16.48
C SER A 25 -24.67 -3.40 -16.96
N PRO A 26 -24.59 -2.65 -18.08
CA PRO A 26 -23.32 -2.12 -18.54
C PRO A 26 -22.80 -1.14 -17.50
N SER A 27 -21.83 -1.57 -16.70
CA SER A 27 -20.98 -0.63 -15.99
C SER A 27 -20.26 0.17 -17.08
N THR A 28 -20.38 1.49 -17.04
CA THR A 28 -19.48 2.38 -17.77
C THR A 28 -18.10 2.22 -17.16
N THR A 29 -17.44 1.11 -17.51
CA THR A 29 -16.07 0.83 -17.13
C THR A 29 -15.22 1.61 -18.11
N THR A 30 -14.69 2.74 -17.66
CA THR A 30 -13.46 3.29 -18.24
C THR A 30 -12.49 2.12 -18.39
N PRO A 31 -11.96 1.86 -19.61
CA PRO A 31 -11.08 0.72 -19.83
C PRO A 31 -9.91 0.80 -18.85
N ALA A 32 -9.58 -0.33 -18.23
CA ALA A 32 -8.45 -0.41 -17.32
C ALA A 32 -7.19 0.04 -18.07
N PRO A 33 -6.34 0.88 -17.46
CA PRO A 33 -5.10 1.31 -18.09
C PRO A 33 -4.23 0.10 -18.45
N PRO A 34 -3.41 0.19 -19.52
CA PRO A 34 -2.57 -0.91 -19.94
C PRO A 34 -1.64 -1.34 -18.80
N PRO A 35 -1.40 -2.65 -18.65
CA PRO A 35 -0.52 -3.16 -17.60
C PRO A 35 0.90 -2.60 -17.77
N LEU A 36 1.55 -2.27 -16.65
CA LEU A 36 2.99 -2.01 -16.58
C LEU A 36 3.78 -3.08 -17.36
N PRO A 37 4.82 -2.68 -18.13
CA PRO A 37 5.61 -3.60 -18.96
C PRO A 37 6.48 -4.57 -18.15
N GLY A 38 6.57 -4.37 -16.83
CA GLY A 38 7.29 -5.20 -15.87
C GLY A 38 7.25 -4.56 -14.49
N PRO A 39 7.96 -5.13 -13.50
CA PRO A 39 8.14 -4.48 -12.21
C PRO A 39 8.82 -3.11 -12.36
N VAL A 40 8.27 -2.08 -11.73
CA VAL A 40 8.84 -0.73 -11.68
C VAL A 40 9.37 -0.48 -10.28
N ASP A 41 10.67 -0.17 -10.19
CA ASP A 41 11.30 0.16 -8.92
C ASP A 41 11.04 1.63 -8.55
N LEU A 42 10.39 1.85 -7.40
CA LEU A 42 10.04 3.17 -6.88
C LEU A 42 10.99 3.62 -5.77
N THR A 43 12.19 3.03 -5.73
CA THR A 43 13.16 3.21 -4.66
C THR A 43 14.34 4.03 -5.14
N LEU A 44 14.67 5.10 -4.43
CA LEU A 44 15.91 5.83 -4.64
C LEU A 44 17.09 4.97 -4.20
N ALA A 45 18.19 5.04 -4.95
CA ALA A 45 19.43 4.38 -4.57
C ALA A 45 19.88 4.86 -3.18
N LEU A 46 20.12 3.89 -2.28
CA LEU A 46 20.69 4.17 -0.98
C LEU A 46 22.22 4.29 -1.14
N ASP A 47 22.68 5.50 -1.45
CA ASP A 47 24.08 5.83 -1.66
C ASP A 47 24.59 6.84 -0.61
N ARG A 48 25.86 7.26 -0.69
CA ARG A 48 26.42 8.26 0.25
C ARG A 48 25.66 9.60 0.22
N ASN A 49 24.96 9.92 -0.86
CA ASN A 49 24.13 11.11 -1.03
C ASN A 49 22.69 10.92 -0.52
N ALA A 50 22.34 9.70 -0.09
CA ALA A 50 21.17 9.41 0.74
C ALA A 50 21.28 9.98 2.16
N SER A 51 22.46 10.47 2.53
CA SER A 51 22.72 11.04 3.83
C SER A 51 22.23 12.49 3.97
N SER A 52 21.59 12.76 5.09
CA SER A 52 21.55 14.10 5.68
C SER A 52 22.21 14.05 7.06
N PRO A 53 22.60 15.19 7.66
CA PRO A 53 23.09 15.18 9.04
C PRO A 53 22.14 14.49 10.02
N GLU A 54 20.82 14.57 9.76
CA GLU A 54 19.77 13.93 10.56
C GLU A 54 19.47 12.48 10.15
N GLN A 55 19.90 12.07 8.95
CA GLN A 55 19.62 10.75 8.37
C GLN A 55 20.89 10.19 7.72
N PRO A 56 21.94 9.90 8.48
CA PRO A 56 23.21 9.45 7.93
C PRO A 56 23.08 8.08 7.24
N PHE A 57 23.82 7.92 6.15
CA PHE A 57 24.09 6.61 5.55
C PHE A 57 25.55 6.57 5.12
N THR A 58 26.28 5.57 5.60
CA THR A 58 27.68 5.35 5.25
C THR A 58 27.89 3.90 4.89
N VAL A 59 28.74 3.69 3.89
CA VAL A 59 29.21 2.35 3.48
C VAL A 59 30.73 2.40 3.40
N THR A 60 31.35 1.51 4.15
CA THR A 60 32.79 1.29 4.19
C THR A 60 33.08 -0.05 3.54
N LYS A 61 33.86 -0.03 2.45
CA LYS A 61 34.41 -1.24 1.85
C LYS A 61 35.49 -1.77 2.80
N ASN A 62 35.30 -2.99 3.30
CA ASN A 62 36.25 -3.60 4.24
C ASN A 62 37.38 -4.30 3.46
N ALA A 63 37.02 -5.22 2.56
CA ALA A 63 37.96 -5.89 1.67
C ALA A 63 37.27 -6.34 0.39
N SER A 64 37.97 -6.31 -0.74
CA SER A 64 37.58 -7.14 -1.89
C SER A 64 38.82 -7.66 -2.58
N ALA A 65 38.85 -8.97 -2.81
CA ALA A 65 39.99 -9.65 -3.41
C ALA A 65 39.55 -10.93 -4.12
N TRP A 66 40.32 -11.32 -5.14
CA TRP A 66 40.30 -12.67 -5.69
C TRP A 66 41.11 -13.58 -4.77
N GLY A 67 40.48 -14.63 -4.25
CA GLY A 67 41.12 -15.70 -3.51
C GLY A 67 41.09 -17.01 -4.28
N GLU A 68 41.60 -18.07 -3.64
CA GLU A 68 41.61 -19.44 -4.17
C GLU A 68 40.22 -19.92 -4.64
N PHE A 69 39.16 -19.46 -3.99
CA PHE A 69 37.77 -19.84 -4.29
C PHE A 69 36.98 -18.77 -5.07
N GLY A 70 37.66 -17.78 -5.64
CA GLY A 70 37.06 -16.73 -6.45
C GLY A 70 36.95 -15.37 -5.76
N TRP A 71 36.07 -14.52 -6.28
CA TRP A 71 35.92 -13.13 -5.83
C TRP A 71 35.15 -13.06 -4.51
N THR A 72 35.72 -12.33 -3.54
CA THR A 72 35.04 -11.98 -2.29
C THR A 72 35.01 -10.47 -2.12
N SER A 73 33.91 -9.96 -1.55
CA SER A 73 33.78 -8.55 -1.19
C SER A 73 32.98 -8.40 0.09
N THR A 74 33.55 -7.71 1.07
CA THR A 74 32.93 -7.42 2.36
C THR A 74 32.85 -5.92 2.58
N GLN A 75 31.76 -5.48 3.19
CA GLN A 75 31.50 -4.07 3.49
C GLN A 75 30.69 -3.95 4.77
N THR A 76 30.89 -2.85 5.48
CA THR A 76 30.08 -2.44 6.63
C THR A 76 29.26 -1.23 6.23
N SER A 77 27.97 -1.24 6.56
CA SER A 77 27.10 -0.07 6.40
C SER A 77 26.54 0.40 7.74
N CYS A 78 26.47 1.71 7.95
CA CYS A 78 25.74 2.33 9.04
C CYS A 78 24.64 3.22 8.44
N SER A 79 23.42 3.09 8.93
CA SER A 79 22.26 3.79 8.37
C SER A 79 21.33 4.27 9.47
N SER A 80 20.83 5.49 9.35
CA SER A 80 19.56 5.88 9.95
C SER A 80 18.44 5.05 9.31
N GLY A 81 17.40 4.74 10.10
CA GLY A 81 16.20 4.08 9.58
C GLY A 81 15.41 4.96 8.60
N GLN A 82 15.70 6.27 8.55
CA GLN A 82 15.06 7.22 7.64
C GLN A 82 15.91 7.56 6.40
N ALA A 83 17.04 6.87 6.19
CA ALA A 83 17.89 7.15 5.05
C ALA A 83 17.23 6.72 3.72
N GLY A 84 17.29 7.60 2.71
CA GLY A 84 16.73 7.31 1.38
C GLY A 84 15.22 7.08 1.40
N THR A 85 14.74 6.21 0.49
CA THR A 85 13.37 5.70 0.50
C THR A 85 13.17 4.80 1.71
N HIS A 86 12.23 5.16 2.57
CA HIS A 86 12.02 4.47 3.84
C HIS A 86 10.55 4.35 4.21
N MET A 87 10.26 3.35 5.05
CA MET A 87 9.00 3.19 5.72
C MET A 87 9.07 3.86 7.10
N GLN A 88 7.99 4.55 7.46
CA GLN A 88 7.66 4.86 8.84
C GLN A 88 6.48 3.99 9.26
N ALA A 89 6.72 3.06 10.17
CA ALA A 89 5.67 2.24 10.74
C ALA A 89 4.86 3.06 11.76
N PRO A 90 3.61 2.66 12.08
CA PRO A 90 2.76 3.38 13.02
C PRO A 90 3.44 3.72 14.36
N TYR A 91 4.31 2.83 14.86
CA TYR A 91 5.10 3.05 16.08
C TYR A 91 5.91 4.35 16.10
N HIS A 92 6.22 4.92 14.93
CA HIS A 92 6.94 6.18 14.81
C HIS A 92 6.24 7.35 15.53
N LEU A 93 4.89 7.39 15.51
CA LEU A 93 4.10 8.45 16.13
C LEU A 93 2.95 7.94 17.03
N ASN A 94 2.81 6.62 17.16
CA ASN A 94 1.80 5.94 17.98
C ASN A 94 2.48 4.87 18.84
N GLU A 95 2.59 5.08 20.15
CA GLU A 95 3.30 4.17 21.07
C GLU A 95 2.74 2.73 21.12
N HIS A 96 1.50 2.53 20.69
CA HIS A 96 0.83 1.24 20.59
C HIS A 96 0.68 0.73 19.15
N GLY A 97 1.19 1.48 18.18
CA GLY A 97 1.17 1.12 16.77
C GLY A 97 2.18 0.03 16.44
N TRP A 98 1.99 -0.60 15.28
CA TRP A 98 2.94 -1.61 14.78
C TRP A 98 4.32 -1.00 14.53
N LYS A 99 5.34 -1.76 14.92
CA LYS A 99 6.72 -1.57 14.49
C LYS A 99 6.92 -2.16 13.10
N VAL A 100 8.04 -1.84 12.46
CA VAL A 100 8.36 -2.31 11.10
C VAL A 100 8.25 -3.83 10.96
N ASP A 101 8.72 -4.59 11.95
CA ASP A 101 8.68 -6.05 11.94
C ASP A 101 7.32 -6.66 12.30
N GLU A 102 6.37 -5.83 12.74
CA GLU A 102 5.03 -6.20 13.21
C GLU A 102 3.94 -5.85 12.18
N VAL A 103 4.23 -5.06 11.15
CA VAL A 103 3.26 -4.73 10.08
C VAL A 103 2.83 -6.03 9.37
N PRO A 104 1.52 -6.33 9.29
CA PRO A 104 1.03 -7.54 8.61
C PRO A 104 1.43 -7.61 7.14
N LEU A 105 1.82 -8.80 6.66
CA LEU A 105 2.30 -8.99 5.28
C LEU A 105 1.24 -8.64 4.23
N GLU A 106 -0.04 -8.89 4.53
CA GLU A 106 -1.17 -8.52 3.68
C GLU A 106 -1.33 -7.00 3.51
N ARG A 107 -0.68 -6.18 4.35
CA ARG A 107 -0.61 -4.71 4.19
C ARG A 107 0.66 -4.25 3.46
N LEU A 108 1.58 -5.17 3.16
CA LEU A 108 2.84 -4.93 2.44
C LEU A 108 2.81 -5.42 0.98
N LEU A 109 1.82 -6.26 0.64
CA LEU A 109 1.56 -6.78 -0.70
C LEU A 109 0.13 -6.40 -1.10
N VAL A 110 -0.04 -5.21 -1.68
CA VAL A 110 -1.33 -4.51 -1.70
C VAL A 110 -1.64 -3.90 -3.05
N ALA A 111 -2.93 -3.67 -3.33
CA ALA A 111 -3.33 -2.82 -4.45
C ALA A 111 -2.81 -1.38 -4.23
N ALA A 112 -2.57 -0.65 -5.31
CA ALA A 112 -2.13 0.72 -5.20
C ALA A 112 -2.86 1.67 -6.16
N VAL A 113 -2.88 2.92 -5.74
CA VAL A 113 -3.47 4.05 -6.43
C VAL A 113 -2.41 5.13 -6.55
N LEU A 114 -2.31 5.75 -7.73
CA LEU A 114 -1.51 6.95 -7.92
C LEU A 114 -2.43 8.18 -8.03
N LEU A 115 -2.22 9.13 -7.14
CA LEU A 115 -2.72 10.50 -7.22
C LEU A 115 -1.54 11.39 -7.64
N ASP A 116 -1.59 11.95 -8.85
CA ASP A 116 -0.59 12.89 -9.31
C ASP A 116 -1.08 14.32 -9.09
N VAL A 117 -0.32 15.11 -8.32
CA VAL A 117 -0.56 16.54 -8.07
C VAL A 117 0.65 17.41 -8.45
N SER A 118 1.55 16.87 -9.29
CA SER A 118 2.78 17.55 -9.68
C SER A 118 2.52 18.84 -10.46
N ALA A 119 1.43 18.92 -11.23
CA ALA A 119 1.02 20.12 -11.94
C ALA A 119 0.56 21.24 -10.97
N GLU A 120 -0.21 20.87 -9.94
CA GLU A 120 -0.65 21.76 -8.89
C GLU A 120 0.53 22.30 -8.07
N VAL A 121 1.52 21.45 -7.78
CA VAL A 121 2.77 21.85 -7.12
C VAL A 121 3.61 22.75 -8.02
N ALA A 122 3.69 22.47 -9.32
CA ALA A 122 4.41 23.33 -10.26
C ALA A 122 3.79 24.74 -10.37
N ALA A 123 2.46 24.84 -10.23
CA ALA A 123 1.74 26.11 -10.16
C ALA A 123 1.85 26.78 -8.78
N ASN A 124 1.91 25.98 -7.71
CA ASN A 124 2.00 26.44 -6.33
C ASN A 124 2.95 25.55 -5.52
N GLY A 125 4.19 26.01 -5.32
CA GLY A 125 5.22 25.25 -4.60
C GLY A 125 4.87 24.89 -3.14
N SER A 126 3.82 25.49 -2.56
CA SER A 126 3.30 25.17 -1.23
C SER A 126 1.97 24.41 -1.27
N PHE A 127 1.66 23.73 -2.37
CA PHE A 127 0.39 23.03 -2.55
C PHE A 127 0.08 22.08 -1.39
N LEU A 128 -1.07 22.31 -0.76
CA LEU A 128 -1.56 21.51 0.36
C LEU A 128 -2.70 20.61 -0.14
N LEU A 129 -2.48 19.30 -0.12
CA LEU A 129 -3.50 18.33 -0.47
C LEU A 129 -4.57 18.27 0.64
N THR A 130 -5.83 18.45 0.26
CA THR A 130 -7.00 18.50 1.16
C THR A 130 -7.96 17.34 0.92
N ALA A 131 -8.91 17.14 1.85
CA ALA A 131 -9.97 16.15 1.68
C ALA A 131 -10.79 16.41 0.39
N ASP A 132 -11.07 17.67 0.05
CA ASP A 132 -11.81 18.02 -1.16
C ASP A 132 -11.09 17.58 -2.44
N HIS A 133 -9.75 17.69 -2.48
CA HIS A 133 -8.95 17.17 -3.59
C HIS A 133 -9.08 15.65 -3.72
N LEU A 134 -9.04 14.91 -2.60
CA LEU A 134 -9.24 13.46 -2.59
C LEU A 134 -10.64 13.08 -3.07
N ILE A 135 -11.68 13.76 -2.58
CA ILE A 135 -13.07 13.54 -2.98
C ILE A 135 -13.26 13.83 -4.48
N ALA A 136 -12.66 14.90 -5.00
CA ALA A 136 -12.71 15.23 -6.42
C ALA A 136 -12.01 14.15 -7.27
N TRP A 137 -10.88 13.64 -6.80
CA TRP A 137 -10.18 12.55 -7.47
C TRP A 137 -11.02 11.26 -7.48
N GLU A 138 -11.63 10.86 -6.36
CA GLU A 138 -12.49 9.67 -6.27
C GLU A 138 -13.73 9.79 -7.17
N LYS A 139 -14.30 10.99 -7.34
CA LYS A 139 -15.40 11.23 -8.30
C LYS A 139 -14.98 10.96 -9.75
N LYS A 140 -13.74 11.28 -10.11
CA LYS A 140 -13.22 11.10 -11.48
C LYS A 140 -12.70 9.68 -11.74
N HIS A 141 -12.08 9.05 -10.75
CA HIS A 141 -11.36 7.78 -10.91
C HIS A 141 -12.05 6.59 -10.21
N GLY A 142 -13.18 6.83 -9.52
CA GLY A 142 -13.84 5.88 -8.63
C GLY A 142 -13.19 5.82 -7.25
N GLY A 143 -13.86 5.19 -6.29
CA GLY A 143 -13.37 5.05 -4.91
C GLY A 143 -12.05 4.27 -4.79
N LEU A 144 -11.35 4.46 -3.67
CA LEU A 144 -10.14 3.72 -3.35
C LEU A 144 -10.44 2.22 -3.13
N PRO A 145 -9.60 1.28 -3.59
CA PRO A 145 -9.74 -0.14 -3.27
C PRO A 145 -9.50 -0.41 -1.78
N ASP A 146 -10.16 -1.42 -1.24
CA ASP A 146 -9.88 -1.88 0.13
C ASP A 146 -8.46 -2.44 0.23
N ASN A 147 -7.83 -2.26 1.40
CA ASN A 147 -6.46 -2.70 1.68
C ASN A 147 -5.45 -2.22 0.62
N SER A 148 -5.46 -0.92 0.33
CA SER A 148 -4.61 -0.31 -0.70
C SER A 148 -3.63 0.71 -0.15
N VAL A 149 -2.59 1.00 -0.94
CA VAL A 149 -1.69 2.13 -0.71
C VAL A 149 -2.03 3.27 -1.66
N LEU A 150 -2.14 4.48 -1.11
CA LEU A 150 -2.24 5.70 -1.90
C LEU A 150 -0.83 6.29 -2.09
N LEU A 151 -0.34 6.28 -3.32
CA LEU A 151 0.84 7.02 -3.74
C LEU A 151 0.42 8.43 -4.18
N ILE A 152 1.15 9.44 -3.73
CA ILE A 152 0.92 10.84 -4.07
C ILE A 152 2.20 11.40 -4.69
N ASN A 153 2.16 11.72 -5.97
CA ASN A 153 3.26 12.32 -6.70
C ASN A 153 3.18 13.85 -6.61
N PHE A 154 4.06 14.46 -5.84
CA PHE A 154 4.23 15.92 -5.77
C PHE A 154 5.22 16.44 -6.82
N GLY A 155 5.89 15.56 -7.57
CA GLY A 155 6.82 15.93 -8.65
C GLY A 155 8.24 16.28 -8.18
N THR A 156 8.58 16.01 -6.92
CA THR A 156 9.92 16.29 -6.38
C THR A 156 10.95 15.24 -6.79
N SER A 157 10.51 14.02 -7.09
CA SER A 157 11.36 12.91 -7.52
C SER A 157 11.95 13.07 -8.94
N ALA A 158 11.30 13.85 -9.82
CA ALA A 158 11.79 14.15 -11.17
C ALA A 158 13.06 15.03 -11.20
N HIS A 159 13.37 15.74 -10.10
CA HIS A 159 14.55 16.60 -9.98
C HIS A 159 15.82 15.82 -9.62
N GLY A 160 15.95 14.61 -10.19
CA GLY A 160 16.97 13.59 -9.95
C GLY A 160 18.32 14.16 -9.48
N GLY A 161 18.75 13.73 -8.30
CA GLY A 161 20.11 13.98 -7.80
C GLY A 161 20.41 15.38 -7.29
N ALA A 162 19.56 16.39 -7.51
CA ALA A 162 19.76 17.73 -6.96
C ALA A 162 19.19 17.86 -5.54
N ARG A 163 19.62 16.98 -4.62
CA ARG A 163 19.44 17.20 -3.15
C ARG A 163 20.06 18.51 -2.65
N GLY A 164 20.79 19.23 -3.52
CA GLY A 164 21.32 20.58 -3.28
C GLY A 164 20.42 21.74 -3.73
N ALA A 165 19.31 21.54 -4.45
CA ALA A 165 18.50 22.66 -4.97
C ALA A 165 17.26 23.00 -4.11
N SER A 166 16.74 22.04 -3.32
CA SER A 166 15.61 22.30 -2.40
C SER A 166 16.05 22.49 -0.93
N ARG A 167 17.31 22.21 -0.59
CA ARG A 167 17.91 22.84 0.59
C ARG A 167 18.40 24.20 0.17
N ASN A 168 17.68 25.25 0.55
CA ASN A 168 18.32 26.54 0.70
C ASN A 168 19.39 26.39 1.80
N PRO A 169 20.70 26.42 1.49
CA PRO A 169 21.73 26.15 2.49
C PRO A 169 21.96 27.36 3.41
N SER A 170 21.18 28.43 3.28
CA SER A 170 21.24 29.58 4.17
C SER A 170 20.25 29.42 5.33
N VAL A 171 20.59 28.55 6.27
CA VAL A 171 20.31 28.81 7.69
C VAL A 171 21.67 28.97 8.36
N THR A 172 22.41 29.99 7.92
CA THR A 172 23.47 30.59 8.71
C THR A 172 22.83 31.74 9.45
N THR A 173 22.74 31.60 10.77
CA THR A 173 22.57 32.66 11.77
C THR A 173 22.62 34.08 11.21
N THR A 174 21.47 34.70 10.97
CA THR A 174 21.26 36.14 11.13
C THR A 174 19.77 36.45 11.07
N ALA A 175 19.32 37.22 12.06
CA ALA A 175 17.94 37.61 12.27
C ALA A 175 17.36 38.35 11.05
N THR A 176 16.62 37.63 10.21
CA THR A 176 15.60 38.20 9.32
C THR A 176 14.42 37.23 9.27
N PRO A 177 13.16 37.66 9.51
CA PRO A 177 12.00 36.80 9.36
C PRO A 177 11.70 36.65 7.87
N ARG A 178 12.44 35.77 7.20
CA ARG A 178 12.20 35.43 5.80
C ARG A 178 11.17 34.30 5.78
N THR A 179 10.04 34.56 5.14
CA THR A 179 8.97 33.59 4.88
C THR A 179 9.55 32.29 4.33
N THR A 180 9.71 31.29 5.18
CA THR A 180 10.16 29.96 4.77
C THR A 180 9.19 29.47 3.70
N PRO A 181 9.63 29.16 2.47
CA PRO A 181 8.74 28.57 1.48
C PRO A 181 8.15 27.30 2.08
N LEU A 182 6.83 27.27 2.22
CA LEU A 182 6.12 26.07 2.62
C LEU A 182 6.33 25.06 1.48
N ASN A 183 6.87 23.88 1.78
CA ASN A 183 6.91 22.77 0.82
C ASN A 183 5.52 22.13 0.77
N PRO A 184 5.15 21.45 -0.33
CA PRO A 184 3.84 20.85 -0.42
C PRO A 184 3.69 19.69 0.57
N GLY A 185 2.47 19.22 0.77
CA GLY A 185 2.20 18.08 1.65
C GLY A 185 0.72 17.81 1.86
N LEU A 186 0.42 16.93 2.81
CA LEU A 186 -0.95 16.58 3.18
C LEU A 186 -1.43 17.47 4.32
N SER A 187 -2.69 17.88 4.23
CA SER A 187 -3.43 18.44 5.37
C SER A 187 -3.88 17.35 6.34
N GLN A 188 -4.09 17.72 7.61
CA GLN A 188 -4.72 16.84 8.59
C GLN A 188 -6.09 16.33 8.12
N GLY A 189 -6.91 17.20 7.51
CA GLY A 189 -8.23 16.83 7.01
C GLY A 189 -8.16 15.76 5.91
N ALA A 190 -7.15 15.82 5.03
CA ALA A 190 -6.92 14.77 4.04
C ALA A 190 -6.58 13.43 4.71
N ALA A 191 -5.69 13.44 5.71
CA ALA A 191 -5.34 12.23 6.45
C ALA A 191 -6.54 11.62 7.20
N VAL A 192 -7.34 12.46 7.88
CA VAL A 192 -8.57 12.02 8.58
C VAL A 192 -9.59 11.47 7.59
N HIS A 193 -9.74 12.06 6.40
CA HIS A 193 -10.62 11.51 5.35
C HIS A 193 -10.18 10.09 4.94
N LEU A 194 -8.88 9.89 4.69
CA LEU A 194 -8.33 8.58 4.31
C LEU A 194 -8.54 7.52 5.39
N THR A 195 -8.34 7.86 6.66
CA THR A 195 -8.54 6.91 7.76
C THR A 195 -10.02 6.63 8.03
N THR A 196 -10.89 7.65 7.91
CA THR A 196 -12.34 7.50 8.03
C THR A 196 -12.91 6.57 6.96
N LEU A 197 -12.38 6.61 5.73
CA LEU A 197 -12.75 5.65 4.68
C LEU A 197 -12.36 4.21 5.05
N GLY A 198 -11.29 4.02 5.83
CA GLY A 198 -10.83 2.71 6.30
C GLY A 198 -10.27 1.78 5.22
N ARG A 199 -9.96 2.32 4.03
CA ARG A 199 -9.52 1.53 2.87
C ARG A 199 -8.01 1.53 2.65
N VAL A 200 -7.34 2.57 3.13
CA VAL A 200 -5.91 2.79 2.91
C VAL A 200 -5.10 2.21 4.07
N VAL A 201 -4.07 1.42 3.75
CA VAL A 201 -3.17 0.82 4.73
C VAL A 201 -1.79 1.46 4.76
N GLY A 202 -1.45 2.23 3.74
CA GLY A 202 -0.28 3.09 3.73
C GLY A 202 -0.41 4.28 2.78
N VAL A 203 0.30 5.36 3.07
CA VAL A 203 0.40 6.53 2.20
C VAL A 203 1.85 6.74 1.79
N GLY A 204 2.11 6.82 0.49
CA GLY A 204 3.44 7.03 -0.06
C GLY A 204 3.59 8.36 -0.77
N VAL A 205 4.70 9.05 -0.55
CA VAL A 205 5.02 10.35 -1.18
C VAL A 205 6.47 10.36 -1.67
N ASP A 206 6.74 11.20 -2.66
CA ASP A 206 8.10 11.49 -3.13
C ASP A 206 8.80 12.62 -2.33
N LEU A 207 8.16 13.04 -1.23
CA LEU A 207 8.62 14.04 -0.28
C LEU A 207 9.39 13.42 0.91
N PRO A 208 10.22 14.21 1.62
CA PRO A 208 10.90 13.78 2.84
C PRO A 208 10.00 13.74 4.09
N ALA A 209 8.73 14.13 3.98
CA ALA A 209 7.71 14.07 5.01
C ALA A 209 6.32 14.05 4.37
N LEU A 210 5.30 13.57 5.10
CA LEU A 210 3.90 13.64 4.66
C LEU A 210 3.33 15.06 4.80
N ASP A 211 3.66 15.73 5.90
CA ASP A 211 3.17 17.06 6.22
C ASP A 211 3.95 18.15 5.47
N ALA A 212 3.27 19.24 5.14
CA ALA A 212 3.88 20.42 4.52
C ALA A 212 4.97 21.03 5.41
N VAL A 213 6.08 21.46 4.82
CA VAL A 213 7.16 22.13 5.60
C VAL A 213 6.62 23.44 6.18
N GLY A 214 6.85 23.65 7.47
CA GLY A 214 6.26 24.75 8.24
C GLY A 214 5.40 24.25 9.40
N THR A 215 4.98 22.98 9.39
CA THR A 215 4.46 22.31 10.59
C THR A 215 5.62 22.01 11.56
N PRO A 216 5.53 22.37 12.86
CA PRO A 216 6.59 22.07 13.82
C PRO A 216 6.90 20.56 13.87
N ARG A 217 8.16 20.17 13.58
CA ARG A 217 8.61 18.78 13.78
C ARG A 217 8.56 18.41 15.25
N GLY A 218 8.16 17.17 15.55
CA GLY A 218 8.14 16.64 16.91
C GLY A 218 6.94 17.07 17.78
N ARG A 219 6.10 18.04 17.35
CA ARG A 219 4.83 18.40 18.02
C ARG A 219 3.70 18.86 17.08
N GLY A 220 3.83 18.61 15.77
CA GLY A 220 2.86 19.00 14.75
C GLY A 220 2.42 17.80 13.95
N GLU A 221 3.13 17.50 12.85
CA GLU A 221 2.91 16.39 11.90
C GLU A 221 1.46 15.84 11.87
N PRO A 222 0.43 16.71 11.76
CA PRO A 222 -0.92 16.32 12.09
C PRO A 222 -1.50 15.31 11.08
N ALA A 223 -1.04 15.33 9.83
CA ALA A 223 -1.38 14.31 8.85
C ALA A 223 -0.73 12.98 9.20
N ALA A 224 0.58 12.93 9.44
CA ALA A 224 1.26 11.69 9.80
C ALA A 224 0.70 11.08 11.10
N ARG A 225 0.41 11.90 12.11
CA ARG A 225 -0.22 11.46 13.36
C ARG A 225 -1.61 10.87 13.13
N ALA A 226 -2.45 11.54 12.33
CA ALA A 226 -3.78 11.04 12.02
C ALA A 226 -3.74 9.67 11.31
N LEU A 227 -2.81 9.48 10.38
CA LEU A 227 -2.60 8.20 9.70
C LEU A 227 -2.09 7.11 10.67
N MET A 228 -1.03 7.39 11.42
CA MET A 228 -0.36 6.39 12.28
C MET A 228 -1.18 6.02 13.53
N ALA A 229 -2.07 6.91 14.00
CA ALA A 229 -3.05 6.57 15.04
C ALA A 229 -3.93 5.38 14.62
N GLU A 230 -4.24 5.27 13.33
CA GLU A 230 -5.10 4.23 12.74
C GLU A 230 -4.29 3.10 12.08
N ASN A 231 -3.02 2.92 12.47
CA ASN A 231 -2.10 1.93 11.92
C ASN A 231 -1.91 2.01 10.38
N VAL A 232 -1.99 3.22 9.81
CA VAL A 232 -1.60 3.49 8.43
C VAL A 232 -0.13 3.90 8.39
N TYR A 233 0.71 3.16 7.66
CA TYR A 233 2.14 3.45 7.55
C TYR A 233 2.43 4.54 6.50
N ALA A 234 3.62 5.14 6.57
CA ALA A 234 4.09 6.10 5.57
C ALA A 234 5.26 5.55 4.76
N LEU A 235 5.32 5.86 3.47
CA LEU A 235 6.47 5.64 2.59
C LEU A 235 6.99 6.99 2.11
N LEU A 236 8.24 7.32 2.43
CA LEU A 236 8.81 8.64 2.12
C LEU A 236 9.94 8.52 1.11
N ASN A 237 10.22 9.62 0.40
CA ASN A 237 11.24 9.73 -0.63
C ASN A 237 11.13 8.64 -1.71
N LEU A 238 9.91 8.35 -2.18
CA LEU A 238 9.71 7.44 -3.32
C LEU A 238 10.24 8.05 -4.63
N ASP A 239 10.73 7.22 -5.55
CA ASP A 239 10.96 7.60 -6.94
C ASP A 239 9.65 7.47 -7.74
N LEU A 240 8.89 8.56 -7.81
CA LEU A 240 7.65 8.63 -8.59
C LEU A 240 7.85 9.33 -9.94
N SER A 241 9.10 9.46 -10.42
CA SER A 241 9.41 9.98 -11.76
C SER A 241 9.03 9.02 -12.89
N ARG A 242 8.67 7.78 -12.54
CA ARG A 242 8.30 6.71 -13.47
C ARG A 242 6.83 6.79 -13.83
N GLU A 243 6.51 6.49 -15.09
CA GLU A 243 5.13 6.45 -15.55
C GLU A 243 4.40 5.26 -14.89
N LEU A 244 3.36 5.58 -14.11
CA LEU A 244 2.47 4.62 -13.48
C LEU A 244 1.02 4.99 -13.81
N PRO A 245 0.13 4.02 -14.02
CA PRO A 245 -1.28 4.31 -14.20
C PRO A 245 -1.90 4.77 -12.88
N ALA A 246 -3.01 5.52 -12.94
CA ALA A 246 -3.73 5.97 -11.74
C ALA A 246 -4.23 4.80 -10.87
N LYS A 247 -4.56 3.66 -11.48
CA LYS A 247 -5.06 2.43 -10.83
C LYS A 247 -4.64 1.19 -11.62
N GLY A 248 -4.90 0.01 -11.07
CA GLY A 248 -4.71 -1.27 -11.78
C GLY A 248 -3.33 -1.90 -11.58
N PHE A 249 -2.58 -1.43 -10.59
CA PHE A 249 -1.30 -1.99 -10.20
C PHE A 249 -1.28 -2.29 -8.69
N SER A 250 -0.26 -3.02 -8.26
CA SER A 250 0.00 -3.44 -6.89
C SER A 250 1.40 -3.04 -6.46
N LEU A 251 1.61 -2.93 -5.16
CA LEU A 251 2.91 -2.64 -4.55
C LEU A 251 3.42 -3.83 -3.75
N LEU A 252 4.73 -4.05 -3.86
CA LEU A 252 5.53 -4.81 -2.92
C LEU A 252 6.31 -3.81 -2.08
N VAL A 253 5.99 -3.73 -0.79
CA VAL A 253 6.65 -2.86 0.19
C VAL A 253 7.51 -3.75 1.09
N LEU A 254 8.83 -3.73 0.87
CA LEU A 254 9.75 -4.74 1.40
C LEU A 254 10.78 -4.12 2.37
N PRO A 255 10.40 -3.81 3.62
CA PRO A 255 11.35 -3.33 4.62
C PRO A 255 12.16 -4.49 5.18
N PRO A 256 13.40 -4.25 5.66
CA PRO A 256 14.12 -5.23 6.45
C PRO A 256 13.35 -5.48 7.75
N LYS A 257 13.32 -6.73 8.21
CA LYS A 257 12.62 -7.13 9.44
C LYS A 257 13.45 -6.80 10.68
N VAL A 258 13.73 -5.52 10.88
CA VAL A 258 14.48 -5.01 12.03
C VAL A 258 13.56 -5.01 13.25
N ARG A 259 13.86 -5.89 14.21
CA ARG A 259 13.05 -6.06 15.40
C ARG A 259 12.92 -4.75 16.18
N GLY A 260 11.69 -4.33 16.44
CA GLY A 260 11.43 -3.19 17.29
C GLY A 260 11.56 -1.82 16.60
N ALA A 261 11.86 -1.78 15.31
CA ALA A 261 12.15 -0.52 14.62
C ALA A 261 10.87 0.28 14.34
N ALA A 262 10.92 1.59 14.61
CA ALA A 262 9.85 2.53 14.19
C ALA A 262 9.92 2.87 12.70
N VAL A 263 11.13 2.86 12.14
CA VAL A 263 11.45 3.32 10.78
C VAL A 263 12.54 2.44 10.18
N ALA A 264 12.48 2.18 8.88
CA ALA A 264 13.52 1.43 8.18
C ALA A 264 13.57 1.78 6.69
N PRO A 265 14.75 1.74 6.03
CA PRO A 265 14.84 1.82 4.58
C PRO A 265 13.99 0.72 3.94
N VAL A 266 13.40 0.97 2.78
CA VAL A 266 12.44 0.04 2.18
C VAL A 266 12.64 -0.03 0.68
N ARG A 267 12.57 -1.25 0.11
CA ARG A 267 12.47 -1.43 -1.35
C ARG A 267 10.99 -1.47 -1.72
N VAL A 268 10.57 -0.58 -2.61
CA VAL A 268 9.18 -0.46 -3.08
C VAL A 268 9.14 -0.76 -4.57
N VAL A 269 8.31 -1.73 -4.96
CA VAL A 269 8.18 -2.16 -6.35
C VAL A 269 6.72 -2.15 -6.76
N ALA A 270 6.41 -1.47 -7.86
CA ALA A 270 5.10 -1.54 -8.51
C ALA A 270 5.05 -2.67 -9.53
N THR A 271 3.92 -3.38 -9.60
CA THR A 271 3.71 -4.49 -10.54
C THR A 271 2.24 -4.63 -10.89
N THR A 272 1.93 -5.23 -12.04
CA THR A 272 0.57 -5.58 -12.47
C THR A 272 0.10 -6.92 -11.94
N ARG A 273 1.02 -7.72 -11.38
CA ARG A 273 0.66 -8.99 -10.77
C ARG A 273 -0.14 -8.70 -9.50
N SER A 274 -1.43 -9.04 -9.52
CA SER A 274 -2.22 -9.01 -8.29
C SER A 274 -1.53 -9.88 -7.23
N PRO A 275 -1.36 -9.40 -5.99
CA PRO A 275 -0.94 -10.25 -4.90
C PRO A 275 -1.96 -11.39 -4.82
N SER A 276 -1.50 -12.62 -5.04
CA SER A 276 -2.37 -13.78 -4.89
C SER A 276 -3.01 -13.69 -3.52
N PRO A 277 -4.35 -13.84 -3.39
CA PRO A 277 -4.93 -13.99 -2.06
C PRO A 277 -4.16 -15.11 -1.37
N SER A 278 -3.65 -14.81 -0.17
CA SER A 278 -3.04 -15.85 0.64
C SER A 278 -4.07 -16.97 0.79
N ARG A 279 -3.61 -18.21 0.87
CA ARG A 279 -4.47 -19.40 0.97
C ARG A 279 -5.49 -19.31 2.13
N ALA A 280 -5.28 -18.40 3.09
CA ALA A 280 -6.20 -18.08 4.17
C ALA A 280 -7.48 -17.35 3.72
N ALA A 281 -7.41 -16.43 2.74
CA ALA A 281 -8.59 -15.72 2.23
C ALA A 281 -9.49 -16.64 1.37
N ALA A 282 -8.89 -17.61 0.67
CA ALA A 282 -9.62 -18.63 -0.08
C ALA A 282 -10.41 -19.60 0.82
N ALA A 283 -9.98 -19.79 2.07
CA ALA A 283 -10.64 -20.70 3.02
C ALA A 283 -11.89 -20.08 3.68
N ALA A 284 -12.03 -18.75 3.68
CA ALA A 284 -13.17 -18.06 4.29
C ALA A 284 -14.43 -18.04 3.38
N VAL A 285 -14.30 -18.46 2.13
CA VAL A 285 -15.42 -18.54 1.16
C VAL A 285 -15.84 -19.99 0.99
N LEU A 286 -16.36 -20.60 2.06
CA LEU A 286 -17.21 -21.78 1.95
C LEU A 286 -18.65 -21.32 2.23
N PRO A 287 -19.60 -21.48 1.30
CA PRO A 287 -20.98 -21.13 1.56
C PRO A 287 -21.51 -22.01 2.69
N SER A 288 -22.00 -21.38 3.77
CA SER A 288 -22.71 -22.08 4.83
C SER A 288 -24.02 -22.62 4.25
N THR A 289 -24.02 -23.90 3.88
CA THR A 289 -25.25 -24.59 3.50
C THR A 289 -26.07 -24.75 4.78
N LYS A 290 -26.96 -23.81 5.07
CA LYS A 290 -28.02 -23.99 6.07
C LYS A 290 -28.91 -25.12 5.57
N MET A 291 -28.67 -26.32 6.09
CA MET A 291 -29.51 -27.50 5.84
C MET A 291 -30.83 -27.28 6.59
N ALA A 292 -31.90 -26.95 5.85
CA ALA A 292 -33.24 -26.88 6.38
C ALA A 292 -33.71 -28.30 6.73
N ILE A 293 -33.80 -28.62 8.02
CA ILE A 293 -34.47 -29.82 8.51
C ILE A 293 -35.98 -29.54 8.44
N GLY A 294 -36.59 -29.92 7.31
CA GLY A 294 -38.03 -29.89 7.10
C GLY A 294 -38.65 -31.22 7.53
N THR A 295 -39.46 -31.16 8.59
CA THR A 295 -40.34 -32.20 9.12
C THR A 295 -41.19 -32.86 8.02
N VAL A 296 -41.00 -34.17 7.79
CA VAL A 296 -41.99 -35.01 7.09
C VAL A 296 -42.64 -35.92 8.12
N LEU A 297 -43.65 -35.38 8.79
CA LEU A 297 -44.60 -36.11 9.62
C LEU A 297 -45.97 -35.94 8.96
N CYS A 298 -46.34 -36.90 8.10
CA CYS A 298 -47.72 -37.29 7.74
C CYS A 298 -47.71 -38.00 6.39
N LEU A 299 -47.77 -39.33 6.42
CA LEU A 299 -48.56 -40.21 5.55
C LEU A 299 -48.17 -41.68 5.84
N TYR A 300 -48.30 -42.06 7.11
CA TYR A 300 -48.54 -43.43 7.50
C TYR A 300 -49.88 -43.39 8.23
N LEU A 301 -50.80 -44.27 7.87
CA LEU A 301 -52.21 -44.40 8.31
C LEU A 301 -53.28 -44.01 7.28
N VAL A 302 -53.22 -44.58 6.08
CA VAL A 302 -54.44 -45.06 5.40
C VAL A 302 -54.12 -46.42 4.76
N GLN A 303 -55.01 -47.39 4.99
CA GLN A 303 -55.05 -48.77 4.45
C GLN A 303 -54.33 -49.88 5.23
N ARG A 304 -54.79 -50.12 6.47
CA ARG A 304 -55.12 -51.48 6.91
C ARG A 304 -56.60 -51.74 6.61
N GLN A 305 -56.90 -52.45 5.53
CA GLN A 305 -58.09 -53.30 5.38
C GLN A 305 -57.79 -54.34 4.30
N SER A 306 -57.41 -55.54 4.75
CA SER A 306 -57.52 -56.89 4.14
C SER A 306 -56.59 -57.80 4.92
#